data_AF-A0A1V3N4N2-F1
#
_entry.id   AF-A0A1V3N4N2-F1
#
_cell.length_a   1.000
_cell.length_b   1.000
_cell.length_c   1.000
_cell.angle_alpha   90.00
_cell.angle_beta   90.00
_cell.angle_gamma   90.00
#
_symmetry.space_group_name_H-M   'P 1'
#
loop_
_entity.id
_entity.type
_entity.pdbx_description
1 polymer ?
#
loop_
_entity_poly.entity_id
_entity_poly.type
_entity_poly.pdbx_seq_one_letter_code
_entity_poly.pdbx_strand_id
1 'polypeptide(L)'
;MYKPVKVERKNIYFKPDKKRVLARFFFLGDERTIKIIKRTLELSESERKEVFGQVLRSYTKRHRSIVNIFERNFERVSHLLEKVPFPKDKLSQLDKLLIGSYFTMEYSIESAALFNPSIVEHPDQTELFQGEKRVILSFRATGEGHVSSIVFRAGTLDLDNNIHIDYIGNLLDKPIQVKNHRYHKESFLKKMNELHAEPTEVKTKLEQKLTPTFTYEELKRYIDEVRQDSEENLENITFLQQALWLASSHYEMTFSLDTSISERVIFPIADTEKRGIEDARFVQFKDEKGESIYYATYTAYDGFSILPKLLTTKDFYHFKVKPIYGEIANKGAALFPRKINGRYAMLCRIDGENNYIAYSHNINVWQETAIRIQQPEYAYEFVQIGNCGSPIETAYGWLILTHAVGPMREYVLGAALLDLNNPHVEIGRLHSPLMTPNDEEREGYVPNVIYSCGALVHNGQLILPYAMSDYASTYATINLEELLLAILNPERYQ
;
A
#
# COMPACT_ATOMS: atom_id res chain seq x y z
N MET A 1 -15.23 38.40 15.21
CA MET A 1 -14.97 37.37 14.19
C MET A 1 -13.78 36.58 14.68
N TYR A 2 -13.93 35.30 14.99
CA TYR A 2 -12.74 34.47 15.19
C TYR A 2 -12.10 34.24 13.81
N LYS A 3 -10.81 33.94 13.81
CA LYS A 3 -10.06 33.66 12.59
C LYS A 3 -10.28 32.19 12.21
N PRO A 4 -10.27 31.85 10.91
CA PRO A 4 -10.24 30.45 10.48
C PRO A 4 -9.02 29.75 11.09
N VAL A 5 -9.13 28.43 11.30
CA VAL A 5 -8.05 27.61 11.88
C VAL A 5 -6.76 27.84 11.09
N LYS A 6 -5.71 28.27 11.78
CA LYS A 6 -4.43 28.55 11.11
C LYS A 6 -3.75 27.25 10.69
N VAL A 7 -3.55 27.08 9.38
CA VAL A 7 -2.75 26.00 8.79
C VAL A 7 -1.38 26.53 8.39
N GLU A 8 -0.31 25.99 8.97
CA GLU A 8 1.07 26.30 8.59
C GLU A 8 1.60 25.25 7.61
N ARG A 9 1.67 25.59 6.33
CA ARG A 9 2.32 24.76 5.31
C ARG A 9 3.82 24.84 5.46
N LYS A 10 4.50 23.70 5.38
CA LYS A 10 5.95 23.59 5.52
C LYS A 10 6.61 23.48 4.15
N ASN A 11 7.88 23.89 4.07
CA ASN A 11 8.62 24.03 2.81
C ASN A 11 9.49 22.81 2.46
N ILE A 12 9.14 21.62 2.96
CA ILE A 12 9.87 20.38 2.68
C ILE A 12 9.03 19.55 1.72
N TYR A 13 9.50 19.46 0.48
CA TYR A 13 8.78 18.80 -0.60
C TYR A 13 9.34 17.41 -0.88
N PHE A 14 8.46 16.43 -0.95
CA PHE A 14 8.74 15.08 -1.41
C PHE A 14 8.40 14.99 -2.90
N LYS A 15 9.41 15.19 -3.74
CA LYS A 15 9.28 15.16 -5.20
C LYS A 15 9.75 13.80 -5.77
N PRO A 16 9.26 13.39 -6.95
CA PRO A 16 9.67 12.15 -7.57
C PRO A 16 11.15 12.20 -8.01
N ASP A 17 11.95 11.18 -7.66
CA ASP A 17 13.35 11.06 -8.08
C ASP A 17 13.57 9.92 -9.10
N LYS A 18 13.83 10.31 -10.34
CA LYS A 18 14.10 9.41 -11.48
C LYS A 18 15.36 8.57 -11.31
N LYS A 19 16.25 8.90 -10.36
CA LYS A 19 17.48 8.14 -10.09
C LYS A 19 17.21 6.88 -9.28
N ARG A 20 16.04 6.79 -8.63
CA ARG A 20 15.64 5.67 -7.78
C ARG A 20 15.06 4.55 -8.65
N VAL A 21 15.92 3.63 -9.03
CA VAL A 21 15.63 2.57 -9.99
C VAL A 21 15.73 1.17 -9.38
N LEU A 22 14.84 0.27 -9.81
CA LEU A 22 14.89 -1.16 -9.51
C LEU A 22 15.31 -1.93 -10.75
N ALA A 23 16.17 -2.93 -10.61
CA ALA A 23 16.37 -3.91 -11.66
C ALA A 23 15.16 -4.85 -11.76
N ARG A 24 14.71 -5.10 -12.99
CA ARG A 24 13.58 -5.99 -13.32
C ARG A 24 13.97 -6.95 -14.42
N PHE A 25 13.28 -8.09 -14.44
CA PHE A 25 13.36 -9.03 -15.55
C PHE A 25 12.73 -8.41 -16.79
N PHE A 26 13.47 -8.41 -17.89
CA PHE A 26 13.06 -7.88 -19.18
C PHE A 26 12.88 -9.02 -20.16
N PHE A 27 11.63 -9.42 -20.39
CA PHE A 27 11.30 -10.53 -21.28
C PHE A 27 10.83 -10.04 -22.64
N LEU A 28 11.39 -10.63 -23.70
CA LEU A 28 11.18 -10.23 -25.09
C LEU A 28 10.43 -11.29 -25.92
N GLY A 29 9.89 -12.33 -25.26
CA GLY A 29 9.32 -13.51 -25.90
C GLY A 29 10.40 -14.55 -26.24
N ASP A 30 9.98 -15.81 -26.39
CA ASP A 30 10.87 -16.96 -26.61
C ASP A 30 11.78 -16.78 -27.82
N GLU A 31 11.23 -16.44 -28.99
CA GLU A 31 12.00 -16.37 -30.24
C GLU A 31 13.12 -15.34 -30.17
N ARG A 32 12.84 -14.15 -29.63
CA ARG A 32 13.83 -13.09 -29.50
C ARG A 32 14.85 -13.41 -28.41
N THR A 33 14.41 -14.06 -27.33
CA THR A 33 15.27 -14.55 -26.25
C THR A 33 16.30 -15.55 -26.78
N ILE A 34 15.88 -16.55 -27.56
CA ILE A 34 16.77 -17.54 -28.19
C ILE A 34 17.81 -16.86 -29.09
N LYS A 35 17.39 -15.88 -29.90
CA LYS A 35 18.30 -15.12 -30.78
C LYS A 35 19.35 -14.33 -30.00
N ILE A 36 18.97 -13.73 -28.87
CA ILE A 36 19.90 -12.98 -28.01
C ILE A 36 20.91 -13.91 -27.34
N ILE A 37 20.44 -15.04 -26.79
CA ILE A 37 21.31 -16.05 -26.19
C ILE A 37 22.34 -16.55 -27.22
N LYS A 38 21.88 -16.90 -28.42
CA LYS A 38 22.75 -17.35 -29.51
C LYS A 38 23.83 -16.32 -29.84
N ARG A 39 23.45 -15.06 -30.08
CA ARG A 39 24.41 -13.96 -30.36
C ARG A 39 25.42 -13.77 -29.24
N THR A 40 24.98 -13.89 -27.99
CA THR A 40 25.85 -13.76 -26.81
C THR A 40 26.90 -14.88 -26.78
N LEU A 41 26.51 -16.11 -27.11
CA LEU A 41 27.39 -17.27 -27.11
C LEU A 41 28.30 -17.36 -28.36
N GLU A 42 27.94 -16.70 -29.45
CA GLU A 42 28.76 -16.56 -30.67
C GLU A 42 29.94 -15.60 -30.51
N LEU A 43 29.90 -14.71 -29.50
CA LEU A 43 31.02 -13.83 -29.15
C LEU A 43 32.24 -14.63 -28.68
N SER A 44 33.43 -14.15 -29.03
CA SER A 44 34.68 -14.67 -28.45
C SER A 44 34.71 -14.46 -26.93
N GLU A 45 35.57 -15.22 -26.23
CA GLU A 45 35.73 -15.06 -24.79
C GLU A 45 36.19 -13.64 -24.39
N SER A 46 37.05 -13.02 -25.21
CA SER A 46 37.53 -11.65 -24.97
C SER A 46 36.38 -10.63 -25.10
N GLU A 47 35.57 -10.73 -26.14
CA GLU A 47 34.41 -9.84 -26.34
C GLU A 47 33.40 -9.97 -25.20
N ARG A 48 33.10 -11.19 -24.76
CA ARG A 48 32.20 -11.42 -23.62
C ARG A 48 32.71 -10.77 -22.33
N LYS A 49 34.02 -10.89 -22.05
CA LYS A 49 34.66 -10.23 -20.89
C LYS A 49 34.58 -8.71 -20.99
N GLU A 50 34.82 -8.16 -22.18
CA GLU A 50 34.76 -6.72 -22.41
C GLU A 50 33.35 -6.17 -22.18
N VAL A 51 32.35 -6.77 -22.85
CA VAL A 51 30.95 -6.35 -22.73
C VAL A 51 30.47 -6.46 -21.29
N PHE A 52 30.70 -7.60 -20.63
CA PHE A 52 30.28 -7.77 -19.23
C PHE A 52 31.02 -6.82 -18.28
N GLY A 53 32.30 -6.54 -18.53
CA GLY A 53 33.07 -5.56 -17.77
C GLY A 53 32.49 -4.15 -17.90
N GLN A 54 32.01 -3.76 -19.10
CA GLN A 54 31.30 -2.48 -19.30
C GLN A 54 29.97 -2.44 -18.54
N VAL A 55 29.21 -3.54 -18.53
CA VAL A 55 27.97 -3.67 -17.76
C VAL A 55 28.22 -3.48 -16.26
N LEU A 56 29.19 -4.19 -15.68
CA LEU A 56 29.51 -4.05 -14.25
C LEU A 56 29.95 -2.63 -13.89
N ARG A 57 30.84 -2.02 -14.69
CA ARG A 57 31.27 -0.62 -14.46
C ARG A 57 30.09 0.37 -14.44
N SER A 58 29.08 0.12 -15.26
CA SER A 58 27.92 1.02 -15.39
C SER A 58 26.86 0.81 -14.30
N TYR A 59 26.65 -0.43 -13.85
CA TYR A 59 25.49 -0.79 -13.03
C TYR A 59 25.80 -1.23 -11.58
N THR A 60 27.03 -1.60 -11.23
CA THR A 60 27.36 -2.06 -9.87
C THR A 60 27.16 -0.99 -8.80
N LYS A 61 27.30 0.30 -9.13
CA LYS A 61 27.03 1.42 -8.21
C LYS A 61 25.56 1.85 -8.17
N ARG A 62 24.71 1.27 -9.02
CA ARG A 62 23.29 1.64 -9.17
C ARG A 62 22.34 0.63 -8.53
N HIS A 63 22.79 -0.62 -8.36
CA HIS A 63 21.99 -1.71 -7.81
C HIS A 63 22.76 -2.49 -6.77
N ARG A 64 22.11 -2.79 -5.65
CA ARG A 64 22.63 -3.72 -4.66
C ARG A 64 22.63 -5.13 -5.27
N SER A 65 23.73 -5.86 -5.11
CA SER A 65 23.85 -7.27 -5.53
C SER A 65 23.47 -7.55 -7.00
N ILE A 66 23.87 -6.67 -7.93
CA ILE A 66 23.48 -6.77 -9.36
C ILE A 66 23.85 -8.11 -10.02
N VAL A 67 24.95 -8.74 -9.58
CA VAL A 67 25.38 -10.06 -10.08
C VAL A 67 24.33 -11.12 -9.77
N ASN A 68 23.81 -11.17 -8.53
CA ASN A 68 22.74 -12.10 -8.15
C ASN A 68 21.46 -11.86 -8.97
N ILE A 69 21.18 -10.60 -9.33
CA ILE A 69 20.03 -10.26 -10.17
C ILE A 69 20.20 -10.84 -11.57
N PHE A 70 21.39 -10.72 -12.16
CA PHE A 70 21.71 -11.32 -13.46
C PHE A 70 21.57 -12.85 -13.41
N GLU A 71 22.09 -13.51 -12.37
CA GLU A 71 21.94 -14.96 -12.20
C GLU A 71 20.48 -15.40 -12.17
N ARG A 72 19.64 -14.75 -11.34
CA ARG A 72 18.20 -15.07 -11.29
C ARG A 72 17.50 -14.84 -12.62
N ASN A 73 17.87 -13.79 -13.36
CA ASN A 73 17.28 -13.49 -14.65
C ASN A 73 17.74 -14.48 -15.74
N PHE A 74 18.97 -14.97 -15.65
CA PHE A 74 19.43 -16.10 -16.46
C PHE A 74 18.63 -17.37 -16.19
N GLU A 75 18.41 -17.73 -14.91
CA GLU A 75 17.64 -18.94 -14.57
C GLU A 75 16.21 -18.91 -15.11
N ARG A 76 15.60 -17.73 -15.25
CA ARG A 76 14.27 -17.58 -15.88
C ARG A 76 14.25 -17.92 -17.35
N VAL A 77 15.37 -17.78 -18.06
CA VAL A 77 15.49 -18.07 -19.50
C VAL A 77 16.31 -19.32 -19.80
N SER A 78 16.83 -20.01 -18.77
CA SER A 78 17.73 -21.14 -18.93
C SER A 78 17.10 -22.32 -19.68
N HIS A 79 15.78 -22.52 -19.53
CA HIS A 79 15.02 -23.52 -20.28
C HIS A 79 15.07 -23.31 -21.81
N LEU A 80 15.28 -22.08 -22.29
CA LEU A 80 15.39 -21.78 -23.72
C LEU A 80 16.76 -22.12 -24.32
N LEU A 81 17.77 -22.42 -23.49
CA LEU A 81 19.07 -22.88 -23.96
C LEU A 81 18.98 -24.20 -24.74
N GLU A 82 17.95 -25.02 -24.48
CA GLU A 82 17.71 -26.26 -25.24
C GLU A 82 17.47 -26.04 -26.72
N LYS A 83 17.00 -24.86 -27.09
CA LYS A 83 16.73 -24.47 -28.47
C LYS A 83 17.92 -23.78 -29.14
N VAL A 84 19.06 -23.68 -28.45
CA VAL A 84 20.29 -23.05 -28.95
C VAL A 84 21.33 -24.15 -29.22
N PRO A 85 21.92 -24.24 -30.43
CA PRO A 85 22.94 -25.23 -30.74
C PRO A 85 24.28 -24.85 -30.10
N PHE A 86 24.41 -25.06 -28.78
CA PHE A 86 25.61 -24.80 -28.00
C PHE A 86 25.85 -25.90 -26.95
N PRO A 87 27.09 -26.39 -26.74
CA PRO A 87 27.38 -27.41 -25.73
C PRO A 87 27.16 -26.86 -24.30
N LYS A 88 26.13 -27.37 -23.59
CA LYS A 88 25.74 -26.86 -22.26
C LYS A 88 26.86 -27.00 -21.21
N ASP A 89 27.70 -28.02 -21.34
CA ASP A 89 28.88 -28.30 -20.51
C ASP A 89 29.97 -27.23 -20.62
N LYS A 90 29.94 -26.40 -21.67
CA LYS A 90 30.89 -25.30 -21.89
C LYS A 90 30.39 -23.94 -21.43
N LEU A 91 29.20 -23.87 -20.82
CA LEU A 91 28.62 -22.61 -20.37
C LEU A 91 29.33 -22.11 -19.10
N SER A 92 30.13 -21.06 -19.23
CA SER A 92 30.85 -20.46 -18.09
C SER A 92 29.94 -19.60 -17.21
N GLN A 93 30.39 -19.27 -15.99
CA GLN A 93 29.65 -18.33 -15.14
C GLN A 93 29.49 -16.95 -15.79
N LEU A 94 30.51 -16.51 -16.52
CA LEU A 94 30.47 -15.26 -17.28
C LEU A 94 29.33 -15.27 -18.31
N ASP A 95 29.14 -16.38 -19.02
CA ASP A 95 28.07 -16.52 -20.01
C ASP A 95 26.69 -16.39 -19.35
N LYS A 96 26.48 -17.08 -18.22
CA LYS A 96 25.23 -17.01 -17.46
C LYS A 96 24.93 -15.57 -17.03
N LEU A 97 25.93 -14.89 -16.46
CA LEU A 97 25.78 -13.50 -16.00
C LEU A 97 25.54 -12.53 -17.16
N LEU A 98 26.27 -12.67 -18.27
CA LEU A 98 26.11 -11.81 -19.44
C LEU A 98 24.73 -12.01 -20.08
N ILE A 99 24.29 -13.26 -20.28
CA ILE A 99 22.95 -13.58 -20.75
C ILE A 99 21.90 -12.96 -19.81
N GLY A 100 22.03 -13.18 -18.49
CA GLY A 100 21.15 -12.60 -17.49
C GLY A 100 21.07 -11.08 -17.54
N SER A 101 22.18 -10.41 -17.86
CA SER A 101 22.22 -8.95 -17.99
C SER A 101 21.39 -8.43 -19.17
N TYR A 102 21.33 -9.14 -20.31
CA TYR A 102 20.49 -8.78 -21.46
C TYR A 102 18.98 -8.87 -21.17
N PHE A 103 18.59 -9.67 -20.18
CA PHE A 103 17.21 -9.80 -19.70
C PHE A 103 16.98 -9.03 -18.40
N THR A 104 17.77 -7.98 -18.17
CA THR A 104 17.63 -7.08 -17.04
C THR A 104 17.41 -5.65 -17.54
N MET A 105 16.41 -4.96 -16.99
CA MET A 105 16.16 -3.53 -17.24
C MET A 105 16.11 -2.75 -15.93
N GLU A 106 16.45 -1.46 -15.98
CA GLU A 106 16.16 -0.52 -14.90
C GLU A 106 14.71 -0.05 -14.99
N TYR A 107 14.07 0.13 -13.83
CA TYR A 107 12.71 0.64 -13.71
C TYR A 107 12.68 1.72 -12.64
N SER A 108 12.39 2.96 -13.03
CA SER A 108 12.27 4.07 -12.08
C SER A 108 10.93 4.01 -11.36
N ILE A 109 10.94 3.81 -10.04
CA ILE A 109 9.72 3.57 -9.25
C ILE A 109 8.92 4.84 -8.92
N GLU A 110 9.57 5.99 -8.96
CA GLU A 110 8.97 7.30 -8.71
C GLU A 110 9.31 8.23 -9.88
N SER A 111 9.15 7.77 -11.13
CA SER A 111 9.40 8.62 -12.31
C SER A 111 8.28 9.62 -12.58
N ALA A 112 7.05 9.27 -12.23
CA ALA A 112 5.87 10.05 -12.54
C ALA A 112 5.40 10.89 -11.33
N ALA A 113 5.28 10.25 -10.15
CA ALA A 113 4.72 10.91 -8.97
C ALA A 113 5.16 10.24 -7.65
N LEU A 114 5.16 11.02 -6.57
CA LEU A 114 5.43 10.60 -5.19
C LEU A 114 4.44 11.31 -4.24
N PHE A 115 3.33 10.63 -3.92
CA PHE A 115 2.13 11.28 -3.40
C PHE A 115 1.35 10.37 -2.43
N ASN A 116 0.19 10.84 -1.98
CA ASN A 116 -0.72 10.22 -1.02
C ASN A 116 -0.04 9.71 0.26
N PRO A 117 0.62 10.62 1.01
CA PRO A 117 1.43 10.25 2.16
C PRO A 117 0.59 9.84 3.38
N SER A 118 1.12 8.89 4.15
CA SER A 118 0.70 8.56 5.51
C SER A 118 1.90 8.68 6.45
N ILE A 119 1.68 8.83 7.75
CA ILE A 119 2.72 9.00 8.76
C ILE A 119 2.41 8.20 10.02
N VAL A 120 3.43 7.56 10.58
CA VAL A 120 3.38 6.89 11.88
C VAL A 120 4.68 7.12 12.64
N GLU A 121 4.65 6.87 13.95
CA GLU A 121 5.87 6.85 14.75
C GLU A 121 6.79 5.72 14.29
N HIS A 122 8.09 5.99 14.32
CA HIS A 122 9.10 4.95 14.12
C HIS A 122 9.11 3.98 15.32
N PRO A 123 9.29 2.65 15.15
CA PRO A 123 9.33 1.70 16.26
C PRO A 123 10.42 2.01 17.30
N ASP A 124 11.53 2.56 16.84
CA ASP A 124 12.62 3.04 17.67
C ASP A 124 12.54 4.57 17.87
N GLN A 125 12.40 4.99 19.12
CA GLN A 125 12.40 6.39 19.60
C GLN A 125 13.60 6.68 20.53
N THR A 126 14.63 5.84 20.54
CA THR A 126 15.84 6.06 21.35
C THR A 126 16.73 7.15 20.76
N GLU A 127 17.58 7.76 21.60
CA GLU A 127 18.54 8.80 21.19
C GLU A 127 17.90 10.05 20.58
N LEU A 128 16.75 10.47 21.12
CA LEU A 128 16.05 11.69 20.72
C LEU A 128 16.13 12.75 21.82
N PHE A 129 16.21 14.02 21.43
CA PHE A 129 16.07 15.13 22.35
C PHE A 129 14.61 15.31 22.79
N GLN A 130 14.40 16.03 23.90
CA GLN A 130 13.06 16.34 24.37
C GLN A 130 12.28 17.14 23.32
N GLY A 131 11.06 16.69 23.02
CA GLY A 131 10.21 17.31 22.00
C GLY A 131 10.52 16.85 20.58
N GLU A 132 11.49 15.95 20.38
CA GLU A 132 11.70 15.28 19.10
C GLU A 132 10.85 14.00 18.99
N LYS A 133 10.58 13.60 17.75
CA LYS A 133 9.91 12.33 17.46
C LYS A 133 10.39 11.76 16.14
N ARG A 134 10.86 10.51 16.16
CA ARG A 134 11.24 9.80 14.93
C ARG A 134 9.99 9.28 14.24
N VAL A 135 9.88 9.46 12.93
CA VAL A 135 8.68 9.13 12.16
C VAL A 135 9.03 8.36 10.89
N ILE A 136 8.04 7.60 10.40
CA ILE A 136 8.07 6.95 9.11
C ILE A 136 6.92 7.53 8.30
N LEU A 137 7.24 8.09 7.13
CA LEU A 137 6.28 8.46 6.12
C LEU A 137 6.24 7.36 5.06
N SER A 138 5.03 6.96 4.65
CA SER A 138 4.82 6.08 3.49
C SER A 138 4.20 6.88 2.36
N PHE A 139 4.60 6.62 1.12
CA PHE A 139 4.09 7.28 -0.08
C PHE A 139 3.67 6.25 -1.13
N ARG A 140 2.70 6.64 -1.94
CA ARG A 140 2.47 6.05 -3.26
C ARG A 140 3.51 6.59 -4.24
N ALA A 141 4.38 5.72 -4.73
CA ALA A 141 5.33 6.04 -5.79
C ALA A 141 4.83 5.45 -7.12
N THR A 142 4.69 6.29 -8.14
CA THR A 142 4.26 5.86 -9.49
C THR A 142 5.43 5.93 -10.46
N GLY A 143 5.76 4.79 -11.05
CA GLY A 143 6.85 4.64 -12.00
C GLY A 143 6.37 4.59 -13.45
N GLU A 144 7.25 4.10 -14.33
CA GLU A 144 6.94 3.87 -15.75
C GLU A 144 5.73 2.93 -15.90
N GLY A 145 4.89 3.18 -16.92
CA GLY A 145 3.69 2.39 -17.18
C GLY A 145 2.60 2.52 -16.12
N HIS A 146 2.66 3.57 -15.28
CA HIS A 146 1.73 3.88 -14.20
C HIS A 146 1.60 2.79 -13.12
N VAL A 147 2.61 1.92 -12.99
CA VAL A 147 2.63 0.93 -11.92
C VAL A 147 3.04 1.61 -10.62
N SER A 148 2.19 1.53 -9.60
CA SER A 148 2.44 2.14 -8.30
C SER A 148 2.97 1.16 -7.27
N SER A 149 3.72 1.68 -6.31
CA SER A 149 4.36 0.95 -5.19
C SER A 149 4.27 1.76 -3.90
N ILE A 150 4.48 1.11 -2.75
CA ILE A 150 4.65 1.80 -1.47
C ILE A 150 6.14 1.97 -1.21
N VAL A 151 6.55 3.21 -0.95
CA VAL A 151 7.91 3.56 -0.54
C VAL A 151 7.87 4.30 0.78
N PHE A 152 9.01 4.34 1.48
CA PHE A 152 9.12 4.98 2.78
C PHE A 152 10.14 6.12 2.77
N ARG A 153 9.98 7.05 3.72
CA ARG A 153 11.01 7.96 4.20
C ARG A 153 11.00 7.92 5.71
N ALA A 154 12.16 7.84 6.34
CA ALA A 154 12.31 8.09 7.76
C ALA A 154 12.89 9.48 8.01
N GLY A 155 12.60 10.01 9.19
CA GLY A 155 13.15 11.27 9.64
C GLY A 155 12.75 11.57 11.08
N THR A 156 13.17 12.72 11.56
CA THR A 156 12.91 13.19 12.92
C THR A 156 12.19 14.53 12.88
N LEU A 157 11.05 14.62 13.54
CA LEU A 157 10.40 15.89 13.86
C LEU A 157 11.15 16.55 15.01
N ASP A 158 11.54 17.82 14.84
CA ASP A 158 12.10 18.62 15.94
C ASP A 158 11.00 19.26 16.82
N LEU A 159 11.43 20.08 17.80
CA LEU A 159 10.52 20.78 18.72
C LEU A 159 9.53 21.71 17.99
N ASP A 160 9.96 22.31 16.87
CA ASP A 160 9.15 23.20 16.03
C ASP A 160 8.37 22.42 14.94
N ASN A 161 8.38 21.08 15.06
CA ASN A 161 7.77 20.14 14.13
C ASN A 161 8.31 20.24 12.70
N ASN A 162 9.54 20.68 12.51
CA ASN A 162 10.21 20.55 11.22
C ASN A 162 10.74 19.13 11.06
N ILE A 163 10.44 18.51 9.92
CA ILE A 163 10.91 17.15 9.60
C ILE A 163 12.34 17.19 9.04
N HIS A 164 13.28 16.56 9.72
CA HIS A 164 14.63 16.29 9.24
C HIS A 164 14.66 14.88 8.63
N ILE A 165 14.70 14.78 7.31
CA ILE A 165 14.67 13.50 6.59
C ILE A 165 16.04 12.83 6.61
N ASP A 166 16.07 11.53 6.92
CA ASP A 166 17.27 10.71 6.89
C ASP A 166 17.82 10.60 5.46
N TYR A 167 19.10 10.21 5.33
CA TYR A 167 19.71 10.00 4.02
C TYR A 167 18.89 9.05 3.14
N ILE A 168 18.52 9.54 1.95
CA ILE A 168 17.74 8.81 0.98
C ILE A 168 18.70 8.09 0.03
N GLY A 169 19.06 6.84 0.36
CA GLY A 169 19.93 6.04 -0.49
C GLY A 169 19.27 5.62 -1.80
N ASN A 170 20.04 5.56 -2.89
CA ASN A 170 19.52 5.22 -4.23
C ASN A 170 19.57 3.72 -4.55
N LEU A 171 20.15 2.91 -3.66
CA LEU A 171 20.27 1.46 -3.82
C LEU A 171 19.01 0.79 -3.30
N LEU A 172 17.92 0.97 -4.04
CA LEU A 172 16.63 0.38 -3.74
C LEU A 172 16.72 -1.13 -3.63
N ASP A 173 15.93 -1.70 -2.72
CA ASP A 173 15.81 -3.14 -2.58
C ASP A 173 14.35 -3.60 -2.53
N LYS A 174 14.15 -4.82 -3.03
CA LYS A 174 12.89 -5.57 -2.94
C LYS A 174 12.99 -6.55 -1.78
N PRO A 175 11.87 -7.10 -1.31
CA PRO A 175 11.91 -8.21 -0.36
C PRO A 175 12.77 -9.36 -0.89
N ILE A 176 13.71 -9.86 -0.08
CA ILE A 176 14.59 -10.99 -0.42
C ILE A 176 13.78 -12.28 -0.47
N GLN A 177 12.79 -12.40 0.42
CA GLN A 177 11.90 -13.54 0.49
C GLN A 177 10.47 -13.09 0.30
N VAL A 178 9.78 -13.75 -0.62
CA VAL A 178 8.33 -13.68 -0.78
C VAL A 178 7.81 -15.11 -0.63
N LYS A 179 7.16 -15.40 0.49
CA LYS A 179 6.56 -16.72 0.73
C LYS A 179 5.09 -16.66 0.34
N ASN A 180 4.77 -17.17 -0.85
CA ASN A 180 3.38 -17.41 -1.24
C ASN A 180 2.85 -18.64 -0.49
N HIS A 181 1.75 -18.51 0.23
CA HIS A 181 1.15 -19.66 0.90
C HIS A 181 0.60 -20.67 -0.13
N ARG A 182 1.05 -21.92 -0.04
CA ARG A 182 0.45 -23.07 -0.76
C ARG A 182 -0.48 -23.80 0.19
N TYR A 183 -1.73 -23.96 -0.22
CA TYR A 183 -2.76 -24.68 0.51
C TYR A 183 -2.72 -26.15 0.09
N HIS A 184 -2.92 -27.05 1.06
CA HIS A 184 -3.13 -28.46 0.81
C HIS A 184 -4.64 -28.76 0.81
N LYS A 185 -5.13 -29.40 -0.25
CA LYS A 185 -6.56 -29.67 -0.46
C LYS A 185 -7.24 -30.33 0.73
N GLU A 186 -6.66 -31.39 1.27
CA GLU A 186 -7.27 -32.12 2.39
C GLU A 186 -7.39 -31.26 3.64
N SER A 187 -6.32 -30.52 3.99
CA SER A 187 -6.34 -29.62 5.16
C SER A 187 -7.30 -28.44 4.96
N PHE A 188 -7.35 -27.91 3.74
CA PHE A 188 -8.23 -26.83 3.37
C PHE A 188 -9.70 -27.25 3.45
N LEU A 189 -10.06 -28.37 2.83
CA LEU A 189 -11.43 -28.89 2.85
C LEU A 189 -11.85 -29.32 4.25
N LYS A 190 -10.94 -29.88 5.06
CA LYS A 190 -11.22 -30.18 6.46
C LYS A 190 -11.64 -28.92 7.24
N LYS A 191 -10.89 -27.82 7.10
CA LYS A 191 -11.25 -26.54 7.73
C LYS A 191 -12.54 -25.95 7.14
N MET A 192 -12.80 -26.10 5.84
CA MET A 192 -14.09 -25.71 5.25
C MET A 192 -15.25 -26.49 5.84
N ASN A 193 -15.08 -27.79 6.09
CA ASN A 193 -16.11 -28.67 6.67
C ASN A 193 -16.40 -28.35 8.14
N GLU A 194 -15.40 -27.90 8.89
CA GLU A 194 -15.56 -27.43 10.27
C GLU A 194 -16.38 -26.12 10.33
N LEU A 195 -16.33 -25.31 9.27
CA LEU A 195 -17.09 -24.07 9.14
C LEU A 195 -18.51 -24.31 8.57
N HIS A 196 -18.65 -25.28 7.64
CA HIS A 196 -19.90 -25.64 6.96
C HIS A 196 -20.09 -27.16 6.92
N ALA A 197 -20.86 -27.65 7.89
CA ALA A 197 -21.16 -29.07 8.04
C ALA A 197 -22.01 -29.62 6.89
N GLU A 198 -22.94 -28.82 6.35
CA GLU A 198 -23.86 -29.27 5.31
C GLU A 198 -23.22 -29.23 3.90
N PRO A 199 -23.39 -30.30 3.09
CA PRO A 199 -22.89 -30.33 1.72
C PRO A 199 -23.78 -29.52 0.76
N THR A 200 -23.23 -28.43 0.20
CA THR A 200 -23.86 -27.65 -0.89
C THR A 200 -23.34 -28.07 -2.27
N GLU A 201 -24.12 -27.84 -3.33
CA GLU A 201 -23.69 -28.13 -4.72
C GLU A 201 -22.37 -27.43 -5.10
N VAL A 202 -22.20 -26.16 -4.71
CA VAL A 202 -20.99 -25.36 -4.96
C VAL A 202 -19.76 -25.94 -4.28
N LYS A 203 -19.92 -26.57 -3.11
CA LYS A 203 -18.84 -27.23 -2.37
C LYS A 203 -18.30 -28.41 -3.16
N THR A 204 -19.17 -29.29 -3.63
CA THR A 204 -18.78 -30.44 -4.45
C THR A 204 -18.08 -30.02 -5.74
N LYS A 205 -18.60 -28.98 -6.42
CA LYS A 205 -17.97 -28.43 -7.64
C LYS A 205 -16.59 -27.86 -7.37
N LEU A 206 -16.44 -27.10 -6.28
CA LEU A 206 -15.15 -26.53 -5.87
C LEU A 206 -14.15 -27.63 -5.49
N GLU A 207 -14.58 -28.63 -4.72
CA GLU A 207 -13.77 -29.79 -4.32
C GLU A 207 -13.21 -30.54 -5.53
N GLN A 208 -14.01 -30.71 -6.59
CA GLN A 208 -13.58 -31.39 -7.81
C GLN A 208 -12.52 -30.59 -8.59
N LYS A 209 -12.62 -29.26 -8.61
CA LYS A 209 -11.65 -28.38 -9.30
C LYS A 209 -10.32 -28.23 -8.56
N LEU A 210 -10.30 -28.36 -7.22
CA LEU A 210 -9.08 -28.20 -6.44
C LEU A 210 -8.06 -29.31 -6.72
N THR A 211 -6.83 -28.91 -7.05
CA THR A 211 -5.65 -29.77 -7.13
C THR A 211 -5.13 -30.15 -5.73
N PRO A 212 -4.27 -31.19 -5.56
CA PRO A 212 -3.76 -31.61 -4.26
C PRO A 212 -3.09 -30.48 -3.45
N THR A 213 -2.42 -29.57 -4.16
CA THR A 213 -1.94 -28.30 -3.62
C THR A 213 -2.31 -27.17 -4.57
N PHE A 214 -2.76 -26.05 -4.03
CA PHE A 214 -3.13 -24.88 -4.82
C PHE A 214 -2.71 -23.59 -4.11
N THR A 215 -2.67 -22.50 -4.86
CA THR A 215 -2.42 -21.13 -4.41
C THR A 215 -3.75 -20.38 -4.28
N TYR A 216 -3.74 -19.24 -3.59
CA TYR A 216 -4.94 -18.39 -3.50
C TYR A 216 -5.51 -18.00 -4.88
N GLU A 217 -4.63 -17.69 -5.85
CA GLU A 217 -5.05 -17.30 -7.20
C GLU A 217 -5.73 -18.45 -7.95
N GLU A 218 -5.20 -19.67 -7.82
CA GLU A 218 -5.84 -20.87 -8.36
C GLU A 218 -7.21 -21.09 -7.73
N LEU A 219 -7.34 -20.94 -6.41
CA LEU A 219 -8.63 -21.03 -5.74
C LEU A 219 -9.61 -19.96 -6.22
N LYS A 220 -9.18 -18.70 -6.31
CA LYS A 220 -10.04 -17.60 -6.76
C LYS A 220 -10.61 -17.90 -8.14
N ARG A 221 -9.75 -18.34 -9.07
CA ARG A 221 -10.19 -18.77 -10.41
C ARG A 221 -11.20 -19.91 -10.32
N TYR A 222 -10.94 -20.94 -9.51
CA TYR A 222 -11.89 -22.05 -9.35
C TYR A 222 -13.23 -21.58 -8.78
N ILE A 223 -13.22 -20.62 -7.86
CA ILE A 223 -14.42 -20.05 -7.26
C ILE A 223 -15.20 -19.22 -8.28
N ASP A 224 -14.53 -18.39 -9.08
CA ASP A 224 -15.17 -17.60 -10.13
C ASP A 224 -15.82 -18.50 -11.19
N GLU A 225 -15.16 -19.60 -11.59
CA GLU A 225 -15.72 -20.62 -12.47
C GLU A 225 -16.95 -21.32 -11.86
N VAL A 226 -16.87 -21.75 -10.59
CA VAL A 226 -17.99 -22.39 -9.89
C VAL A 226 -19.16 -21.43 -9.74
N ARG A 227 -18.90 -20.14 -9.49
CA ARG A 227 -19.95 -19.12 -9.38
C ARG A 227 -20.71 -18.94 -10.69
N GLN A 228 -20.02 -18.98 -11.84
CA GLN A 228 -20.66 -18.87 -13.16
C GLN A 228 -21.51 -20.10 -13.51
N ASP A 229 -21.12 -21.28 -13.00
CA ASP A 229 -21.79 -22.56 -13.26
C ASP A 229 -22.88 -22.92 -12.24
N SER A 230 -23.24 -22.02 -11.31
CA SER A 230 -24.16 -22.29 -10.20
C SER A 230 -25.23 -21.21 -10.03
N GLU A 231 -26.36 -21.57 -9.43
CA GLU A 231 -27.43 -20.60 -9.11
C GLU A 231 -26.95 -19.58 -8.06
N GLU A 232 -27.23 -18.29 -8.32
CA GLU A 232 -26.97 -17.22 -7.35
C GLU A 232 -28.01 -17.24 -6.23
N ASN A 233 -27.68 -17.91 -5.13
CA ASN A 233 -28.40 -17.82 -3.87
C ASN A 233 -27.46 -17.44 -2.72
N LEU A 234 -28.03 -16.93 -1.63
CA LEU A 234 -27.26 -16.39 -0.51
C LEU A 234 -26.32 -17.44 0.12
N GLU A 235 -26.74 -18.70 0.16
CA GLU A 235 -25.97 -19.81 0.74
C GLU A 235 -24.72 -20.12 -0.09
N ASN A 236 -24.88 -20.22 -1.42
CA ASN A 236 -23.79 -20.45 -2.37
C ASN A 236 -22.77 -19.29 -2.35
N ILE A 237 -23.28 -18.05 -2.34
CA ILE A 237 -22.44 -16.84 -2.25
C ILE A 237 -21.64 -16.86 -0.94
N THR A 238 -22.29 -17.19 0.17
CA THR A 238 -21.66 -17.25 1.50
C THR A 238 -20.56 -18.31 1.54
N PHE A 239 -20.84 -19.52 1.05
CA PHE A 239 -19.86 -20.61 1.00
C PHE A 239 -18.62 -20.26 0.17
N LEU A 240 -18.81 -19.74 -1.05
CA LEU A 240 -17.70 -19.37 -1.93
C LEU A 240 -16.88 -18.22 -1.34
N GLN A 241 -17.52 -17.25 -0.69
CA GLN A 241 -16.83 -16.20 0.05
C GLN A 241 -16.02 -16.76 1.22
N GLN A 242 -16.52 -17.77 1.92
CA GLN A 242 -15.80 -18.41 3.02
C GLN A 242 -14.64 -19.29 2.55
N ALA A 243 -14.74 -19.89 1.37
CA ALA A 243 -13.62 -20.57 0.74
C ALA A 243 -12.50 -19.57 0.40
N LEU A 244 -12.83 -18.42 -0.20
CA LEU A 244 -11.87 -17.33 -0.38
C LEU A 244 -11.30 -16.86 0.95
N TRP A 245 -12.13 -16.73 1.98
CA TRP A 245 -11.71 -16.32 3.32
C TRP A 245 -10.68 -17.28 3.92
N LEU A 246 -10.97 -18.58 3.90
CA LEU A 246 -10.08 -19.61 4.44
C LEU A 246 -8.74 -19.62 3.69
N ALA A 247 -8.78 -19.33 2.40
CA ALA A 247 -7.62 -19.31 1.55
C ALA A 247 -6.91 -17.98 1.48
N SER A 248 -7.40 -16.97 2.22
CA SER A 248 -6.85 -15.61 2.29
C SER A 248 -5.37 -15.60 1.92
N SER A 249 -5.01 -14.96 0.81
CA SER A 249 -3.64 -14.91 0.31
C SER A 249 -2.75 -14.27 1.36
N HIS A 250 -2.10 -15.12 2.14
CA HIS A 250 -1.05 -14.71 3.03
C HIS A 250 0.22 -14.79 2.22
N TYR A 251 0.82 -13.64 1.96
CA TYR A 251 2.23 -13.62 1.66
C TYR A 251 2.96 -12.81 2.71
N GLU A 252 4.14 -13.31 3.01
CA GLU A 252 5.09 -12.62 3.86
C GLU A 252 6.21 -12.12 2.99
N MET A 253 6.61 -10.88 3.23
CA MET A 253 7.74 -10.25 2.58
C MET A 253 8.76 -9.85 3.65
N THR A 254 10.03 -10.10 3.37
CA THR A 254 11.13 -9.77 4.27
C THR A 254 12.19 -8.98 3.54
N PHE A 255 12.48 -7.79 4.03
CA PHE A 255 13.59 -6.96 3.56
C PHE A 255 14.89 -7.33 4.25
N SER A 256 16.01 -7.02 3.61
CA SER A 256 17.33 -7.22 4.20
C SER A 256 17.57 -6.33 5.41
N LEU A 257 18.29 -6.84 6.41
CA LEU A 257 18.70 -6.07 7.58
C LEU A 257 19.71 -4.95 7.24
N ASP A 258 20.41 -5.06 6.11
CA ASP A 258 21.41 -4.08 5.64
C ASP A 258 20.83 -3.00 4.70
N THR A 259 19.50 -2.90 4.62
CA THR A 259 18.78 -1.86 3.88
C THR A 259 18.25 -0.80 4.83
N SER A 260 18.39 0.48 4.48
CA SER A 260 17.66 1.53 5.19
C SER A 260 16.17 1.46 4.87
N ILE A 261 15.30 1.93 5.76
CA ILE A 261 13.85 1.93 5.50
C ILE A 261 13.49 2.76 4.25
N SER A 262 14.21 3.87 4.02
CA SER A 262 14.06 4.72 2.84
C SER A 262 14.45 4.02 1.53
N GLU A 263 15.17 2.89 1.55
CA GLU A 263 15.53 2.10 0.37
C GLU A 263 14.59 0.92 0.11
N ARG A 264 13.66 0.63 1.05
CA ARG A 264 12.72 -0.48 0.92
C ARG A 264 11.54 -0.11 0.06
N VAL A 265 11.22 -0.99 -0.89
CA VAL A 265 10.11 -0.80 -1.81
C VAL A 265 9.17 -1.99 -1.72
N ILE A 266 7.91 -1.74 -1.33
CA ILE A 266 6.84 -2.71 -1.49
C ILE A 266 6.30 -2.55 -2.90
N PHE A 267 6.87 -3.32 -3.80
CA PHE A 267 6.50 -3.35 -5.21
C PHE A 267 5.44 -4.43 -5.45
N PRO A 268 4.55 -4.29 -6.45
CA PRO A 268 3.65 -5.35 -6.87
C PRO A 268 4.34 -6.70 -7.06
N ILE A 269 3.91 -7.70 -6.29
CA ILE A 269 4.44 -9.07 -6.37
C ILE A 269 3.37 -10.13 -6.68
N ALA A 270 2.09 -9.80 -6.50
CA ALA A 270 0.97 -10.66 -6.84
C ALA A 270 0.22 -10.18 -8.10
N ASP A 271 -0.46 -11.09 -8.80
CA ASP A 271 -1.25 -10.76 -9.99
C ASP A 271 -2.38 -9.77 -9.68
N THR A 272 -2.97 -9.88 -8.48
CA THR A 272 -4.01 -8.97 -7.96
C THR A 272 -3.57 -7.50 -7.81
N GLU A 273 -2.27 -7.24 -7.84
CA GLU A 273 -1.70 -5.88 -7.73
C GLU A 273 -0.76 -5.55 -8.90
N LYS A 274 -0.77 -6.35 -9.98
CA LYS A 274 0.18 -6.20 -11.09
C LYS A 274 0.15 -4.83 -11.78
N ARG A 275 -0.93 -4.06 -11.61
CA ARG A 275 -1.06 -2.68 -12.11
C ARG A 275 -0.83 -1.62 -11.04
N GLY A 276 -0.71 -1.98 -9.78
CA GLY A 276 -0.26 -1.07 -8.74
C GLY A 276 -0.78 -1.41 -7.35
N ILE A 277 -0.09 -0.81 -6.39
CA ILE A 277 -0.48 -0.71 -4.99
C ILE A 277 -0.78 0.77 -4.70
N GLU A 278 -1.94 1.08 -4.13
CA GLU A 278 -2.43 2.45 -3.98
C GLU A 278 -2.75 2.80 -2.51
N ASP A 279 -2.43 4.04 -2.15
CA ASP A 279 -2.97 4.81 -1.03
C ASP A 279 -2.96 4.09 0.33
N ALA A 280 -1.76 3.67 0.75
CA ALA A 280 -1.55 2.99 2.01
C ALA A 280 -1.81 3.91 3.22
N ARG A 281 -2.65 3.46 4.15
CA ARG A 281 -3.03 4.19 5.37
C ARG A 281 -2.47 3.48 6.58
N PHE A 282 -1.28 3.89 7.01
CA PHE A 282 -0.62 3.29 8.16
C PHE A 282 -1.24 3.76 9.48
N VAL A 283 -1.27 2.87 10.47
CA VAL A 283 -1.62 3.18 11.86
C VAL A 283 -0.76 2.37 12.80
N GLN A 284 -0.28 3.00 13.87
CA GLN A 284 0.26 2.28 15.02
C GLN A 284 -0.92 1.83 15.89
N PHE A 285 -1.22 0.55 15.86
CA PHE A 285 -2.30 -0.06 16.63
C PHE A 285 -1.76 -0.54 17.98
N LYS A 286 -2.45 -0.19 19.07
CA LYS A 286 -2.19 -0.69 20.42
C LYS A 286 -3.13 -1.85 20.71
N ASP A 287 -2.57 -3.02 20.98
CA ASP A 287 -3.36 -4.17 21.41
C ASP A 287 -3.77 -4.06 22.89
N GLU A 288 -4.55 -5.04 23.37
CA GLU A 288 -5.04 -5.08 24.76
C GLU A 288 -3.91 -5.21 25.80
N LYS A 289 -2.69 -5.60 25.38
CA LYS A 289 -1.49 -5.67 26.22
C LYS A 289 -0.63 -4.41 26.14
N GLY A 290 -1.02 -3.44 25.30
CA GLY A 290 -0.26 -2.22 25.04
C GLY A 290 0.89 -2.40 24.04
N GLU A 291 1.03 -3.58 23.40
CA GLU A 291 2.02 -3.78 22.35
C GLU A 291 1.63 -3.00 21.08
N SER A 292 2.63 -2.39 20.46
CA SER A 292 2.47 -1.72 19.16
C SER A 292 2.57 -2.71 18.01
N ILE A 293 1.57 -2.68 17.13
CA ILE A 293 1.56 -3.36 15.84
C ILE A 293 1.21 -2.32 14.78
N TYR A 294 1.96 -2.27 13.68
CA TYR A 294 1.65 -1.37 12.58
C TYR A 294 0.77 -2.10 11.57
N TYR A 295 -0.38 -1.51 11.26
CA TYR A 295 -1.25 -1.96 10.18
C TYR A 295 -1.29 -0.92 9.08
N ALA A 296 -1.49 -1.36 7.84
CA ALA A 296 -1.88 -0.47 6.77
C ALA A 296 -2.91 -1.13 5.86
N THR A 297 -4.01 -0.43 5.60
CA THR A 297 -4.91 -0.77 4.51
C THR A 297 -4.37 -0.16 3.22
N TYR A 298 -4.53 -0.84 2.10
CA TYR A 298 -4.18 -0.33 0.79
C TYR A 298 -5.05 -0.96 -0.29
N THR A 299 -5.10 -0.35 -1.48
CA THR A 299 -5.82 -0.92 -2.62
C THR A 299 -4.84 -1.60 -3.59
N ALA A 300 -5.03 -2.89 -3.82
CA ALA A 300 -4.36 -3.63 -4.91
C ALA A 300 -5.19 -3.50 -6.19
N TYR A 301 -4.54 -3.22 -7.33
CA TYR A 301 -5.19 -3.09 -8.63
C TYR A 301 -4.53 -4.01 -9.67
N ASP A 302 -5.34 -4.79 -10.39
CA ASP A 302 -4.88 -5.72 -11.42
C ASP A 302 -5.06 -5.22 -12.86
N GLY A 303 -5.70 -4.05 -13.04
CA GLY A 303 -6.08 -3.50 -14.35
C GLY A 303 -7.57 -3.58 -14.66
N PHE A 304 -8.31 -4.39 -13.92
CA PHE A 304 -9.74 -4.64 -14.11
C PHE A 304 -10.52 -4.47 -12.82
N SER A 305 -10.00 -5.04 -11.73
CA SER A 305 -10.63 -5.08 -10.42
C SER A 305 -9.71 -4.51 -9.33
N ILE A 306 -10.32 -4.06 -8.23
CA ILE A 306 -9.62 -3.65 -7.03
C ILE A 306 -9.81 -4.70 -5.93
N LEU A 307 -8.78 -4.88 -5.11
CA LEU A 307 -8.83 -5.72 -3.93
C LEU A 307 -8.18 -4.98 -2.75
N PRO A 308 -8.93 -4.56 -1.73
CA PRO A 308 -8.30 -4.00 -0.54
C PRO A 308 -7.51 -5.08 0.20
N LYS A 309 -6.34 -4.70 0.70
CA LYS A 309 -5.45 -5.56 1.46
C LYS A 309 -5.02 -4.86 2.73
N LEU A 310 -4.70 -5.67 3.73
CA LEU A 310 -4.15 -5.31 5.02
C LEU A 310 -2.70 -5.78 5.09
N LEU A 311 -1.79 -4.84 5.26
CA LEU A 311 -0.40 -5.05 5.59
C LEU A 311 -0.22 -4.96 7.11
N THR A 312 0.66 -5.80 7.67
CA THR A 312 0.98 -5.83 9.11
C THR A 312 2.48 -5.95 9.32
N THR A 313 3.05 -5.17 10.23
CA THR A 313 4.46 -5.27 10.64
C THR A 313 4.66 -4.84 12.09
N LYS A 314 5.75 -5.27 12.72
CA LYS A 314 6.23 -4.73 14.01
C LYS A 314 7.52 -3.90 13.85
N ASP A 315 8.23 -4.04 12.74
CA ASP A 315 9.63 -3.61 12.58
C ASP A 315 9.94 -2.96 11.23
N PHE A 316 8.99 -2.92 10.28
CA PHE A 316 9.18 -2.47 8.90
C PHE A 316 10.23 -3.26 8.09
N TYR A 317 10.68 -4.42 8.59
CA TYR A 317 11.50 -5.38 7.85
C TYR A 317 10.66 -6.56 7.38
N HIS A 318 9.79 -7.06 8.26
CA HIS A 318 8.92 -8.19 8.01
C HIS A 318 7.49 -7.70 7.89
N PHE A 319 6.88 -7.91 6.72
CA PHE A 319 5.48 -7.58 6.50
C PHE A 319 4.69 -8.82 6.17
N LYS A 320 3.49 -8.90 6.76
CA LYS A 320 2.46 -9.88 6.39
C LYS A 320 1.38 -9.14 5.64
N VAL A 321 0.95 -9.68 4.52
CA VAL A 321 -0.15 -9.12 3.73
C VAL A 321 -1.30 -10.11 3.70
N LYS A 322 -2.51 -9.59 3.90
CA LYS A 322 -3.77 -10.34 3.82
C LYS A 322 -4.80 -9.54 3.03
N PRO A 323 -5.67 -10.18 2.23
CA PRO A 323 -6.85 -9.52 1.68
C PRO A 323 -7.83 -9.10 2.79
N ILE A 324 -8.53 -7.98 2.57
CA ILE A 324 -9.68 -7.54 3.37
C ILE A 324 -10.95 -8.00 2.65
N TYR A 325 -11.84 -8.66 3.38
CA TYR A 325 -13.12 -9.13 2.87
C TYR A 325 -14.30 -8.53 3.61
N GLY A 326 -15.48 -8.65 2.99
CA GLY A 326 -16.75 -8.25 3.55
C GLY A 326 -17.28 -6.96 2.91
N GLU A 327 -18.25 -6.34 3.56
CA GLU A 327 -19.00 -5.19 3.02
C GLU A 327 -18.10 -3.98 2.76
N ILE A 328 -17.01 -3.85 3.54
CA ILE A 328 -16.07 -2.73 3.42
C ILE A 328 -14.99 -2.94 2.36
N ALA A 329 -15.09 -3.99 1.53
CA ALA A 329 -14.09 -4.35 0.52
C ALA A 329 -14.08 -3.35 -0.66
N ASN A 330 -13.66 -2.12 -0.38
CA ASN A 330 -13.58 -0.99 -1.30
C ASN A 330 -12.30 -0.16 -1.00
N LYS A 331 -12.13 0.99 -1.67
CA LYS A 331 -11.02 1.91 -1.42
C LYS A 331 -11.26 2.75 -0.16
N GLY A 332 -10.17 3.17 0.45
CA GLY A 332 -10.19 4.20 1.48
C GLY A 332 -10.31 3.72 2.93
N ALA A 333 -10.52 2.42 3.20
CA ALA A 333 -10.69 1.95 4.57
C ALA A 333 -9.54 2.38 5.50
N ALA A 334 -9.81 2.79 6.75
CA ALA A 334 -8.79 3.12 7.73
C ALA A 334 -9.13 2.56 9.11
N LEU A 335 -8.18 1.82 9.68
CA LEU A 335 -8.31 1.17 10.98
C LEU A 335 -8.16 2.18 12.13
N PHE A 336 -8.98 2.08 13.16
CA PHE A 336 -8.79 2.80 14.42
C PHE A 336 -7.55 2.29 15.16
N PRO A 337 -6.84 3.14 15.93
CA PRO A 337 -5.55 2.79 16.54
C PRO A 337 -5.65 1.82 17.73
N ARG A 338 -6.86 1.39 18.11
CA ARG A 338 -7.13 0.35 19.10
C ARG A 338 -8.50 -0.25 18.88
N LYS A 339 -8.81 -1.33 19.59
CA LYS A 339 -10.17 -1.85 19.66
C LYS A 339 -11.11 -0.87 20.37
N ILE A 340 -12.38 -0.88 19.97
CA ILE A 340 -13.47 -0.13 20.57
C ILE A 340 -14.49 -1.15 21.07
N ASN A 341 -14.74 -1.16 22.39
CA ASN A 341 -15.63 -2.13 23.04
C ASN A 341 -15.30 -3.59 22.65
N GLY A 342 -14.02 -3.95 22.65
CA GLY A 342 -13.52 -5.30 22.35
C GLY A 342 -13.51 -5.71 20.87
N ARG A 343 -13.88 -4.80 19.95
CA ARG A 343 -13.92 -5.05 18.49
C ARG A 343 -12.94 -4.16 17.75
N TYR A 344 -12.42 -4.63 16.63
CA TYR A 344 -11.78 -3.75 15.66
C TYR A 344 -12.83 -2.84 15.03
N ALA A 345 -12.44 -1.61 14.71
CA ALA A 345 -13.27 -0.66 13.99
C ALA A 345 -12.48 -0.09 12.80
N MET A 346 -13.14 0.10 11.67
CA MET A 346 -12.58 0.76 10.48
C MET A 346 -13.55 1.83 9.99
N LEU A 347 -13.03 3.00 9.65
CA LEU A 347 -13.71 3.90 8.74
C LEU A 347 -13.65 3.32 7.33
N CYS A 348 -14.70 3.49 6.53
CA CYS A 348 -14.77 3.00 5.16
C CYS A 348 -15.75 3.81 4.32
N ARG A 349 -15.73 3.58 3.01
CA ARG A 349 -16.70 4.10 2.05
C ARG A 349 -17.14 2.98 1.15
N ILE A 350 -18.43 2.66 1.21
CA ILE A 350 -18.99 1.49 0.52
C ILE A 350 -19.84 1.86 -0.69
N ASP A 351 -20.37 3.08 -0.73
CA ASP A 351 -21.29 3.58 -1.78
C ASP A 351 -20.64 4.58 -2.75
N GLY A 352 -19.39 4.99 -2.47
CA GLY A 352 -18.66 5.97 -3.29
C GLY A 352 -18.89 7.43 -2.91
N GLU A 353 -19.78 7.73 -1.96
CA GLU A 353 -20.21 9.10 -1.63
C GLU A 353 -20.06 9.41 -0.14
N ASN A 354 -20.45 8.48 0.73
CA ASN A 354 -20.61 8.72 2.17
C ASN A 354 -19.50 8.03 2.98
N ASN A 355 -19.30 8.50 4.23
CA ASN A 355 -18.41 7.82 5.19
C ASN A 355 -19.21 6.89 6.10
N TYR A 356 -18.63 5.72 6.34
CA TYR A 356 -19.19 4.66 7.17
C TYR A 356 -18.16 4.21 8.21
N ILE A 357 -18.66 3.52 9.23
CA ILE A 357 -17.88 2.76 10.18
C ILE A 357 -18.34 1.30 10.19
N ALA A 358 -17.39 0.38 10.23
CA ALA A 358 -17.66 -1.05 10.37
C ALA A 358 -16.92 -1.62 11.58
N TYR A 359 -17.42 -2.75 12.08
CA TYR A 359 -16.84 -3.48 13.20
C TYR A 359 -16.54 -4.91 12.83
N SER A 360 -15.56 -5.48 13.52
CA SER A 360 -15.28 -6.90 13.42
C SER A 360 -14.51 -7.43 14.62
N HIS A 361 -14.67 -8.71 14.91
CA HIS A 361 -13.78 -9.47 15.78
C HIS A 361 -12.50 -9.95 15.07
N ASN A 362 -12.48 -9.93 13.73
CA ASN A 362 -11.37 -10.37 12.89
C ASN A 362 -10.86 -9.22 12.02
N ILE A 363 -9.57 -8.90 12.14
CA ILE A 363 -8.96 -7.71 11.50
C ILE A 363 -9.11 -7.65 9.96
N ASN A 364 -9.30 -8.79 9.30
CA ASN A 364 -9.36 -8.88 7.83
C ASN A 364 -10.73 -9.37 7.29
N VAL A 365 -11.76 -9.48 8.14
CA VAL A 365 -13.09 -9.97 7.77
C VAL A 365 -14.15 -9.05 8.33
N TRP A 366 -14.96 -8.43 7.48
CA TRP A 366 -15.87 -7.36 7.89
C TRP A 366 -17.27 -7.60 7.33
N GLN A 367 -17.95 -8.61 7.88
CA GLN A 367 -19.27 -9.08 7.43
C GLN A 367 -20.44 -8.31 8.06
N GLU A 368 -20.21 -7.62 9.17
CA GLU A 368 -21.22 -6.78 9.80
C GLU A 368 -21.54 -5.58 8.91
N THR A 369 -22.82 -5.19 8.85
CA THR A 369 -23.28 -4.04 8.07
C THR A 369 -22.60 -2.76 8.50
N ALA A 370 -22.05 -2.02 7.54
CA ALA A 370 -21.40 -0.75 7.83
C ALA A 370 -22.45 0.32 8.18
N ILE A 371 -22.15 1.13 9.19
CA ILE A 371 -23.05 2.17 9.70
C ILE A 371 -22.61 3.49 9.10
N ARG A 372 -23.52 4.18 8.39
CA ARG A 372 -23.21 5.51 7.84
C ARG A 372 -23.04 6.51 8.96
N ILE A 373 -21.93 7.23 8.96
CA ILE A 373 -21.59 8.23 9.99
C ILE A 373 -21.59 9.66 9.46
N GLN A 374 -21.34 9.85 8.16
CA GLN A 374 -21.38 11.17 7.53
C GLN A 374 -21.95 11.05 6.11
N GLN A 375 -22.60 12.10 5.65
CA GLN A 375 -22.99 12.33 4.26
C GLN A 375 -22.64 13.78 3.88
N PRO A 376 -22.47 14.09 2.58
CA PRO A 376 -22.25 15.46 2.14
C PRO A 376 -23.31 16.42 2.70
N GLU A 377 -22.87 17.51 3.31
CA GLU A 377 -23.72 18.55 3.89
C GLU A 377 -23.34 19.95 3.41
N TYR A 378 -22.05 20.19 3.18
CA TYR A 378 -21.53 21.48 2.73
C TYR A 378 -21.18 21.47 1.24
N ALA A 379 -21.22 22.64 0.59
CA ALA A 379 -21.03 22.74 -0.87
C ALA A 379 -19.71 22.16 -1.39
N TYR A 380 -18.66 22.14 -0.56
CA TYR A 380 -17.36 21.55 -0.89
C TYR A 380 -17.35 20.00 -0.83
N GLU A 381 -18.45 19.39 -0.38
CA GLU A 381 -18.61 17.95 -0.16
C GLU A 381 -19.56 17.28 -1.17
N PHE A 382 -20.38 18.06 -1.89
CA PHE A 382 -21.56 17.59 -2.63
C PHE A 382 -21.30 16.52 -3.69
N VAL A 383 -20.06 16.33 -4.17
CA VAL A 383 -19.76 15.21 -5.07
C VAL A 383 -19.49 13.92 -4.28
N GLN A 384 -18.72 14.00 -3.19
CA GLN A 384 -18.42 12.89 -2.28
C GLN A 384 -17.57 13.36 -1.09
N ILE A 385 -17.62 12.60 0.00
CA ILE A 385 -16.68 12.66 1.12
C ILE A 385 -15.96 11.32 1.30
N GLY A 386 -14.79 11.34 1.94
CA GLY A 386 -14.02 10.15 2.23
C GLY A 386 -13.06 10.36 3.39
N ASN A 387 -12.68 9.30 4.08
CA ASN A 387 -11.64 9.40 5.11
C ASN A 387 -10.23 9.49 4.49
N CYS A 388 -9.37 10.28 5.12
CA CYS A 388 -7.96 10.36 4.77
C CYS A 388 -7.20 9.16 5.33
N GLY A 389 -7.13 9.02 6.65
CA GLY A 389 -6.36 7.97 7.32
C GLY A 389 -7.02 7.51 8.61
N SER A 390 -6.22 6.94 9.50
CA SER A 390 -6.68 6.46 10.81
C SER A 390 -7.21 7.62 11.68
N PRO A 391 -8.33 7.42 12.39
CA PRO A 391 -8.79 8.35 13.43
C PRO A 391 -7.75 8.55 14.53
N ILE A 392 -7.66 9.79 15.03
CA ILE A 392 -6.75 10.17 16.10
C ILE A 392 -7.55 10.29 17.40
N GLU A 393 -7.14 9.53 18.42
CA GLU A 393 -7.77 9.60 19.74
C GLU A 393 -7.42 10.92 20.44
N THR A 394 -8.42 11.64 20.93
CA THR A 394 -8.26 12.86 21.71
C THR A 394 -9.16 12.82 22.95
N ALA A 395 -8.92 13.73 23.90
CA ALA A 395 -9.78 13.88 25.08
C ALA A 395 -11.23 14.30 24.73
N TYR A 396 -11.46 14.84 23.53
CA TYR A 396 -12.76 15.34 23.09
C TYR A 396 -13.52 14.34 22.19
N GLY A 397 -12.84 13.30 21.69
CA GLY A 397 -13.39 12.37 20.70
C GLY A 397 -12.33 11.85 19.73
N TRP A 398 -12.79 11.10 18.73
CA TRP A 398 -11.96 10.65 17.60
C TRP A 398 -11.89 11.74 16.54
N LEU A 399 -10.74 12.40 16.41
CA LEU A 399 -10.49 13.35 15.33
C LEU A 399 -10.31 12.57 14.03
N ILE A 400 -11.16 12.85 13.05
CA ILE A 400 -11.07 12.28 11.71
C ILE A 400 -10.74 13.39 10.71
N LEU A 401 -9.82 13.08 9.81
CA LEU A 401 -9.53 13.90 8.64
C LEU A 401 -10.23 13.32 7.43
N THR A 402 -10.90 14.16 6.68
CA THR A 402 -11.64 13.79 5.48
C THR A 402 -11.06 14.48 4.26
N HIS A 403 -11.22 13.84 3.10
CA HIS A 403 -11.19 14.54 1.82
C HIS A 403 -12.63 14.71 1.35
N ALA A 404 -12.88 15.81 0.64
CA ALA A 404 -14.17 16.14 0.07
C ALA A 404 -13.98 16.65 -1.35
N VAL A 405 -14.99 16.47 -2.20
CA VAL A 405 -14.93 16.85 -3.61
C VAL A 405 -16.00 17.91 -3.89
N GLY A 406 -15.53 19.11 -4.21
CA GLY A 406 -16.35 20.27 -4.50
C GLY A 406 -16.58 20.53 -5.99
N PRO A 407 -17.16 21.70 -6.32
CA PRO A 407 -17.29 22.16 -7.71
C PRO A 407 -15.96 22.10 -8.46
N MET A 408 -16.02 21.85 -9.78
CA MET A 408 -14.82 21.69 -10.62
C MET A 408 -13.89 20.54 -10.19
N ARG A 409 -14.42 19.56 -9.44
CA ARG A 409 -13.65 18.40 -8.92
C ARG A 409 -12.47 18.86 -8.06
N GLU A 410 -12.64 19.94 -7.31
CA GLU A 410 -11.64 20.38 -6.34
C GLU A 410 -11.63 19.42 -5.14
N TYR A 411 -10.49 18.76 -4.90
CA TYR A 411 -10.30 17.92 -3.73
C TYR A 411 -9.69 18.76 -2.60
N VAL A 412 -10.40 18.82 -1.49
CA VAL A 412 -10.06 19.61 -0.31
C VAL A 412 -9.97 18.70 0.92
N LEU A 413 -9.32 19.16 1.98
CA LEU A 413 -9.26 18.44 3.26
C LEU A 413 -10.23 19.08 4.26
N GLY A 414 -10.95 18.25 4.99
CA GLY A 414 -11.84 18.61 6.08
C GLY A 414 -11.47 17.89 7.38
N ALA A 415 -12.16 18.25 8.46
CA ALA A 415 -12.00 17.60 9.76
C ALA A 415 -13.34 17.51 10.49
N ALA A 416 -13.51 16.42 11.23
CA ALA A 416 -14.68 16.16 12.06
C ALA A 416 -14.27 15.39 13.31
N LEU A 417 -15.18 15.30 14.28
CA LEU A 417 -14.98 14.61 15.54
C LEU A 417 -16.11 13.61 15.73
N LEU A 418 -15.75 12.36 16.05
CA LEU A 418 -16.69 11.32 16.43
C LEU A 418 -16.64 11.10 17.95
N ASP A 419 -17.75 10.69 18.56
CA ASP A 419 -17.79 10.40 20.00
C ASP A 419 -16.81 9.28 20.37
N LEU A 420 -16.10 9.45 21.50
CA LEU A 420 -15.03 8.54 21.92
C LEU A 420 -15.53 7.13 22.23
N ASN A 421 -16.73 7.01 22.81
CA ASN A 421 -17.32 5.75 23.28
C ASN A 421 -18.24 5.12 22.22
N ASN A 422 -18.88 5.96 21.40
CA ASN A 422 -19.78 5.58 20.33
C ASN A 422 -19.42 6.32 19.03
N PRO A 423 -18.37 5.90 18.31
CA PRO A 423 -17.87 6.59 17.13
C PRO A 423 -18.82 6.53 15.91
N HIS A 424 -20.05 6.01 16.06
CA HIS A 424 -21.12 6.20 15.06
C HIS A 424 -21.66 7.63 15.08
N VAL A 425 -21.47 8.34 16.20
CA VAL A 425 -22.03 9.66 16.41
C VAL A 425 -20.98 10.70 16.05
N GLU A 426 -21.24 11.46 14.99
CA GLU A 426 -20.51 12.69 14.72
C GLU A 426 -20.95 13.77 15.71
N ILE A 427 -19.98 14.33 16.45
CA ILE A 427 -20.22 15.35 17.49
C ILE A 427 -19.77 16.75 17.05
N GLY A 428 -19.13 16.86 15.89
CA GLY A 428 -18.80 18.15 15.28
C GLY A 428 -18.06 17.97 13.95
N ARG A 429 -18.16 18.97 13.07
CA ARG A 429 -17.49 19.02 11.76
C ARG A 429 -17.26 20.47 11.33
N LEU A 430 -16.19 20.73 10.60
CA LEU A 430 -15.92 22.05 10.02
C LEU A 430 -16.93 22.39 8.90
N HIS A 431 -17.51 23.58 8.95
CA HIS A 431 -18.43 24.09 7.90
C HIS A 431 -17.71 24.53 6.61
N SER A 432 -16.39 24.69 6.66
CA SER A 432 -15.54 25.06 5.54
C SER A 432 -14.32 24.15 5.49
N PRO A 433 -13.66 24.00 4.33
CA PRO A 433 -12.47 23.18 4.23
C PRO A 433 -11.39 23.60 5.22
N LEU A 434 -10.72 22.62 5.83
CA LEU A 434 -9.51 22.83 6.61
C LEU A 434 -8.38 23.31 5.70
N MET A 435 -8.28 22.72 4.51
CA MET A 435 -7.30 23.11 3.48
C MET A 435 -7.93 23.01 2.09
N THR A 436 -7.58 23.95 1.24
CA THR A 436 -7.81 23.91 -0.22
C THR A 436 -6.46 24.03 -0.95
N PRO A 437 -6.34 23.53 -2.20
CA PRO A 437 -5.15 23.75 -3.01
C PRO A 437 -4.89 25.25 -3.22
N ASN A 438 -3.66 25.70 -2.99
CA ASN A 438 -3.22 27.05 -3.38
C ASN A 438 -2.76 27.10 -4.86
N ASP A 439 -2.28 28.26 -5.31
CA ASP A 439 -1.83 28.47 -6.70
C ASP A 439 -0.67 27.55 -7.13
N GLU A 440 0.20 27.14 -6.20
CA GLU A 440 1.29 26.19 -6.49
C GLU A 440 0.81 24.73 -6.42
N GLU A 441 -0.13 24.42 -5.53
CA GLU A 441 -0.61 23.07 -5.24
C GLU A 441 -1.63 22.55 -6.26
N ARG A 442 -2.27 23.46 -7.02
CA ARG A 442 -3.32 23.11 -7.98
C ARG A 442 -2.80 22.65 -9.34
N GLU A 443 -1.48 22.75 -9.58
CA GLU A 443 -0.84 22.35 -10.83
C GLU A 443 -0.14 21.00 -10.69
N GLY A 444 -0.47 20.03 -11.55
CA GLY A 444 0.22 18.74 -11.59
C GLY A 444 -0.53 17.68 -12.40
N TYR A 445 -0.34 16.41 -12.04
CA TYR A 445 -0.88 15.27 -12.78
C TYR A 445 -2.42 15.25 -12.75
N VAL A 446 -3.02 15.53 -11.59
CA VAL A 446 -4.46 15.81 -11.45
C VAL A 446 -4.62 17.21 -10.83
N PRO A 447 -5.02 18.23 -11.61
CA PRO A 447 -5.17 19.59 -11.11
C PRO A 447 -6.21 19.71 -9.98
N ASN A 448 -6.06 20.74 -9.14
CA ASN A 448 -6.98 21.08 -8.04
C ASN A 448 -7.16 19.98 -6.98
N VAL A 449 -6.11 19.20 -6.70
CA VAL A 449 -6.18 18.11 -5.72
C VAL A 449 -5.18 18.30 -4.60
N ILE A 450 -5.67 18.30 -3.36
CA ILE A 450 -4.87 17.93 -2.19
C ILE A 450 -5.44 16.68 -1.52
N TYR A 451 -4.57 15.78 -1.06
CA TYR A 451 -4.99 14.48 -0.52
C TYR A 451 -4.05 13.96 0.56
N SER A 452 -4.57 13.36 1.62
CA SER A 452 -3.77 12.74 2.69
C SER A 452 -4.23 11.32 3.00
N CYS A 453 -3.31 10.46 3.42
CA CYS A 453 -3.56 9.09 3.87
C CYS A 453 -3.28 8.90 5.37
N GLY A 454 -3.00 9.96 6.14
CA GLY A 454 -2.76 9.87 7.57
C GLY A 454 -2.09 11.11 8.14
N ALA A 455 -2.23 11.27 9.46
CA ALA A 455 -1.65 12.35 10.22
C ALA A 455 -1.23 11.84 11.61
N LEU A 456 -0.41 12.62 12.29
CA LEU A 456 0.12 12.31 13.61
C LEU A 456 0.00 13.55 14.51
N VAL A 457 -0.21 13.36 15.81
CA VAL A 457 -0.11 14.46 16.78
C VAL A 457 1.28 14.47 17.41
N HIS A 458 1.92 15.63 17.42
CA HIS A 458 3.20 15.86 18.09
C HIS A 458 3.29 17.30 18.60
N ASN A 459 3.86 17.52 19.79
CA ASN A 459 4.01 18.85 20.39
C ASN A 459 2.73 19.72 20.37
N GLY A 460 1.55 19.13 20.61
CA GLY A 460 0.26 19.83 20.58
C GLY A 460 -0.20 20.27 19.18
N GLN A 461 0.48 19.81 18.13
CA GLN A 461 0.20 20.11 16.73
C GLN A 461 -0.21 18.83 16.01
N LEU A 462 -1.15 18.96 15.09
CA LEU A 462 -1.45 17.96 14.08
C LEU A 462 -0.43 18.10 12.94
N ILE A 463 0.34 17.05 12.70
CA ILE A 463 1.28 16.91 11.59
C ILE A 463 0.55 16.22 10.44
N LEU A 464 0.23 16.97 9.40
CA LEU A 464 -0.59 16.53 8.28
C LEU A 464 0.24 16.49 6.99
N PRO A 465 0.86 15.35 6.65
CA PRO A 465 1.43 15.17 5.32
C PRO A 465 0.30 15.06 4.29
N TYR A 466 0.47 15.72 3.15
CA TYR A 466 -0.50 15.70 2.06
C TYR A 466 0.18 15.79 0.70
N ALA A 467 -0.48 15.22 -0.30
CA ALA A 467 -0.15 15.31 -1.70
C ALA A 467 -0.74 16.57 -2.33
N MET A 468 -0.08 17.03 -3.38
CA MET A 468 -0.54 18.10 -4.26
C MET A 468 -0.54 17.58 -5.70
N SER A 469 -1.71 17.72 -6.33
CA SER A 469 -2.02 17.36 -7.70
C SER A 469 -1.54 15.98 -8.18
N ASP A 470 -1.66 14.96 -7.33
CA ASP A 470 -1.22 13.58 -7.60
C ASP A 470 0.22 13.48 -8.16
N TYR A 471 1.09 14.41 -7.76
CA TYR A 471 2.44 14.53 -8.31
C TYR A 471 3.52 14.49 -7.23
N ALA A 472 3.40 15.33 -6.21
CA ALA A 472 4.36 15.47 -5.13
C ALA A 472 3.64 15.57 -3.78
N SER A 473 4.40 15.57 -2.69
CA SER A 473 3.86 15.79 -1.35
C SER A 473 4.61 16.87 -0.58
N THR A 474 3.97 17.38 0.46
CA THR A 474 4.58 18.16 1.53
C THR A 474 3.83 17.84 2.84
N TYR A 475 3.95 18.66 3.87
CA TYR A 475 3.16 18.56 5.08
C TYR A 475 2.81 19.94 5.65
N ALA A 476 1.79 19.96 6.49
CA ALA A 476 1.36 21.12 7.24
C ALA A 476 1.31 20.80 8.74
N THR A 477 1.36 21.85 9.55
CA THR A 477 1.17 21.79 11.00
C THR A 477 -0.01 22.65 11.41
N ILE A 478 -0.85 22.14 12.31
CA ILE A 478 -2.09 22.79 12.74
C ILE A 478 -2.21 22.66 14.25
N ASN A 479 -2.52 23.76 14.95
CA ASN A 479 -2.70 23.70 16.40
C ASN A 479 -3.90 22.79 16.74
N LEU A 480 -3.65 21.72 17.50
CA LEU A 480 -4.66 20.71 17.74
C LEU A 480 -5.85 21.25 18.56
N GLU A 481 -5.57 22.07 19.57
CA GLU A 481 -6.61 22.65 20.43
C GLU A 481 -7.50 23.62 19.65
N GLU A 482 -6.90 24.50 18.85
CA GLU A 482 -7.62 25.42 17.95
C GLU A 482 -8.51 24.66 16.97
N LEU A 483 -7.99 23.59 16.36
CA LEU A 483 -8.75 22.75 15.44
C LEU A 483 -9.96 22.08 16.13
N LEU A 484 -9.76 21.49 17.31
CA LEU A 484 -10.82 20.84 18.07
C LEU A 484 -11.91 21.83 18.50
N LEU A 485 -11.51 23.02 18.96
CA LEU A 485 -12.45 24.09 19.31
C LEU A 485 -13.26 24.57 18.11
N ALA A 486 -12.64 24.65 16.93
CA ALA A 486 -13.31 25.03 15.69
C ALA A 486 -14.32 23.97 15.23
N ILE A 487 -13.98 22.68 15.34
CA ILE A 487 -14.88 21.58 15.02
C ILE A 487 -16.11 21.56 15.95
N LEU A 488 -15.90 21.82 17.24
CA LEU A 488 -16.98 21.81 18.25
C LEU A 488 -17.83 23.09 18.27
N ASN A 489 -17.32 24.20 17.73
CA ASN A 489 -18.02 25.49 17.72
C ASN A 489 -17.97 26.15 16.32
N PRO A 490 -18.42 25.46 15.26
CA PRO A 490 -18.15 25.87 13.88
C PRO A 490 -18.72 27.25 13.54
N GLU A 491 -19.83 27.66 14.14
CA GLU A 491 -20.41 29.01 13.97
C GLU A 491 -19.46 30.14 14.40
N ARG A 492 -18.53 29.88 15.31
CA ARG A 492 -17.58 30.89 15.80
C ARG A 492 -16.43 31.10 14.82
N TYR A 493 -16.12 30.11 13.99
CA TYR A 493 -14.92 30.01 13.15
C TYR A 493 -15.21 30.08 11.64
N GLN A 494 -16.38 30.59 11.25
CA GLN A 494 -16.75 30.85 9.84
C GLN A 494 -15.85 31.88 9.17
#